data_AF-A0AAQ1Z355-F1
#
_entry.id   AF-A0AAQ1Z355-F1
#
_cell.length_a   1.000
_cell.length_b   1.000
_cell.length_c   1.000
_cell.angle_alpha   90.00
_cell.angle_beta   90.00
_cell.angle_gamma   90.00
#
_symmetry.space_group_name_H-M   'P 1'
#
loop_
_entity.id
_entity.type
_entity.pdbx_description
1 polymer ?
#
loop_
_entity_poly.entity_id
_entity_poly.type
_entity_poly.pdbx_seq_one_letter_code
_entity_poly.pdbx_strand_id
1 'polypeptide(L)'
;MCAMAYAEFQQELRKAQLTAREFARLIRMNESSITNYSSKGTVPSHLAVIAKLIGTLAAHEIDFRRVIRQMRIEPKRPRGGGVFPAADKPRSRKTTKTDA
;
A
#
# COMPACT_ATOMS: atom_id res chain seq x y z
N MET A 1 9.52 -17.75 -2.77
CA MET A 1 9.30 -16.27 -2.84
C MET A 1 10.03 -15.63 -1.67
N CYS A 2 11.04 -14.79 -1.90
CA CYS A 2 11.69 -14.05 -0.82
C CYS A 2 10.79 -12.90 -0.39
N ALA A 3 10.14 -13.05 0.76
CA ALA A 3 9.38 -11.99 1.40
C ALA A 3 10.30 -11.31 2.44
N MET A 4 10.42 -9.99 2.38
CA MET A 4 11.12 -9.19 3.41
C MET A 4 10.17 -8.99 4.59
N ALA A 5 10.68 -9.01 5.82
CA ALA A 5 9.84 -8.69 6.97
C ALA A 5 9.40 -7.22 6.93
N TYR A 6 8.17 -6.93 7.32
CA TYR A 6 7.67 -5.54 7.33
C TYR A 6 8.51 -4.64 8.24
N ALA A 7 9.04 -5.17 9.33
CA ALA A 7 9.97 -4.45 10.20
C ALA A 7 11.24 -4.02 9.46
N GLU A 8 11.86 -4.91 8.67
CA GLU A 8 13.05 -4.60 7.84
C GLU A 8 12.74 -3.55 6.79
N PHE A 9 11.60 -3.67 6.11
CA PHE A 9 11.09 -2.66 5.18
C PHE A 9 10.99 -1.28 5.85
N GLN A 10 10.45 -1.21 7.07
CA GLN A 10 10.39 0.04 7.83
C GLN A 10 11.78 0.58 8.19
N GLN A 11 12.78 -0.27 8.43
CA GLN A 11 14.15 0.21 8.67
C GLN A 11 14.73 0.90 7.44
N GLU A 12 14.54 0.30 6.25
CA GLU A 12 15.02 0.91 5.00
C GLU A 12 14.32 2.25 4.72
N LEU A 13 13.03 2.36 5.01
CA LEU A 13 12.32 3.64 4.89
C LEU A 13 12.83 4.68 5.89
N ARG A 14 13.14 4.29 7.13
CA ARG A 14 13.71 5.21 8.13
C ARG A 14 15.06 5.77 7.72
N LYS A 15 15.93 4.97 7.10
CA LYS A 15 17.21 5.46 6.54
C LYS A 15 16.99 6.55 5.50
N ALA A 16 15.92 6.42 4.71
CA ALA A 16 15.53 7.41 3.70
C ALA A 16 14.68 8.58 4.22
N GLN A 17 14.43 8.64 5.54
CA GLN A 17 13.52 9.60 6.17
C GLN A 17 12.15 9.60 5.47
N LEU A 18 11.60 8.40 5.26
CA LEU A 18 10.31 8.18 4.65
C LEU A 18 9.38 7.42 5.59
N THR A 19 8.11 7.79 5.53
CA THR A 19 7.01 6.99 6.05
C THR A 19 6.50 6.01 4.97
N ALA A 20 5.78 4.96 5.38
CA ALA A 20 5.15 4.04 4.44
C ALA A 20 4.16 4.74 3.48
N ARG A 21 3.48 5.80 3.95
CA ARG A 21 2.57 6.60 3.13
C ARG A 21 3.32 7.43 2.08
N GLU A 22 4.42 8.07 2.47
CA GLU A 22 5.27 8.81 1.53
C GLU A 22 5.91 7.90 0.49
N PHE A 23 6.37 6.71 0.91
CA PHE A 23 6.83 5.69 0.00
C PHE A 23 5.75 5.30 -1.02
N ALA A 24 4.51 5.07 -0.56
CA ALA A 24 3.39 4.76 -1.47
C ALA A 24 3.16 5.87 -2.50
N ARG A 25 3.17 7.14 -2.06
CA ARG A 25 3.02 8.30 -2.96
C ARG A 25 4.17 8.41 -3.96
N LEU A 26 5.40 8.16 -3.52
CA LEU A 26 6.60 8.22 -4.35
C LEU A 26 6.54 7.21 -5.51
N ILE A 27 6.07 5.99 -5.26
CA ILE A 27 5.91 4.95 -6.29
C ILE A 27 4.52 4.95 -6.95
N ARG A 28 3.69 5.95 -6.63
CA ARG A 28 2.30 6.10 -7.12
C ARG A 28 1.43 4.87 -6.90
N MET A 29 1.56 4.26 -5.73
CA MET A 29 0.68 3.22 -5.23
C MET A 29 -0.29 3.77 -4.18
N ASN A 30 -1.42 3.10 -4.03
CA ASN A 30 -2.40 3.42 -2.99
C ASN A 30 -1.80 3.18 -1.59
N GLU A 31 -1.94 4.15 -0.70
CA GLU A 31 -1.39 4.10 0.67
C GLU A 31 -1.89 2.89 1.46
N SER A 32 -3.19 2.57 1.35
CA SER A 32 -3.80 1.42 2.02
C SER A 32 -3.19 0.10 1.55
N SER A 33 -2.76 0.01 0.29
CA SER A 33 -2.09 -1.20 -0.22
C SER A 33 -0.75 -1.43 0.45
N ILE A 34 -0.03 -0.36 0.83
CA ILE A 34 1.26 -0.47 1.52
C ILE A 34 1.05 -0.68 3.02
N THR A 35 0.16 0.07 3.65
CA THR A 35 -0.09 -0.06 5.10
C THR A 35 -0.69 -1.42 5.46
N ASN A 36 -1.46 -2.05 4.57
CA ASN A 36 -2.02 -3.39 4.80
C ASN A 36 -0.95 -4.51 4.89
N TYR A 37 0.31 -4.24 4.52
CA TYR A 37 1.38 -5.21 4.74
C TYR A 37 1.87 -5.25 6.19
N SER A 38 1.54 -4.25 7.02
CA SER A 38 1.89 -4.27 8.44
C SER A 38 1.23 -5.44 9.17
N SER A 39 -0.05 -5.70 8.90
CA SER A 39 -0.80 -6.81 9.51
C SER A 39 -0.37 -8.18 8.98
N LYS A 40 0.16 -8.24 7.76
CA LYS A 40 0.72 -9.46 7.16
C LYS A 40 2.14 -9.77 7.62
N GLY A 41 2.82 -8.82 8.27
CA GLY A 41 4.21 -8.95 8.74
C GLY A 41 5.26 -9.07 7.64
N THR A 42 4.87 -9.14 6.36
CA THR A 42 5.76 -9.39 5.23
C THR A 42 5.40 -8.51 4.04
N VAL A 43 6.41 -8.17 3.25
CA VAL A 43 6.28 -7.29 2.08
C VAL A 43 6.67 -8.06 0.80
N PRO A 44 5.90 -7.92 -0.30
CA PRO A 44 6.24 -8.51 -1.59
C PRO A 44 7.64 -8.11 -2.08
N SER A 45 8.29 -9.02 -2.81
CA SER A 45 9.69 -8.89 -3.23
C SER A 45 10.00 -7.61 -4.00
N HIS A 46 9.10 -7.17 -4.89
CA HIS A 46 9.31 -5.94 -5.67
C HIS A 46 9.36 -4.68 -4.79
N LEU A 47 8.51 -4.59 -3.77
CA LEU A 47 8.53 -3.46 -2.82
C LEU A 47 9.76 -3.52 -1.92
N ALA A 48 10.18 -4.73 -1.53
CA ALA A 48 11.41 -4.93 -0.76
C ALA A 48 12.66 -4.46 -1.54
N VAL A 49 12.75 -4.81 -2.83
CA VAL A 49 13.84 -4.34 -3.72
C VAL A 49 13.84 -2.82 -3.82
N ILE A 50 12.69 -2.20 -4.07
CA ILE A 50 12.59 -0.74 -4.20
C ILE A 50 12.98 -0.05 -2.88
N ALA A 51 12.48 -0.54 -1.74
CA ALA A 51 12.82 0.02 -0.43
C ALA A 51 14.31 -0.08 -0.14
N LYS A 52 14.94 -1.22 -0.46
CA LYS A 52 16.39 -1.42 -0.28
C LYS A 52 17.19 -0.43 -1.12
N LEU A 53 16.84 -0.26 -2.39
CA LEU A 53 17.50 0.70 -3.27
C LEU A 53 17.36 2.14 -2.74
N ILE A 54 16.15 2.55 -2.35
CA ILE A 54 15.93 3.90 -1.80
C ILE A 54 16.73 4.10 -0.50
N GLY A 55 16.73 3.11 0.40
CA GLY A 55 17.50 3.16 1.64
C GLY A 55 19.01 3.29 1.38
N THR A 56 19.54 2.53 0.42
CA THR A 56 20.95 2.63 0.00
C THR A 56 21.26 3.98 -0.63
N LEU A 57 20.44 4.49 -1.56
CA LEU A 57 20.65 5.79 -2.19
C LEU A 57 20.66 6.91 -1.14
N ALA A 58 19.73 6.87 -0.18
CA ALA A 58 19.69 7.85 0.91
C ALA A 58 20.93 7.79 1.81
N ALA A 59 21.43 6.58 2.11
CA ALA A 59 22.65 6.40 2.90
C ALA A 59 23.91 6.95 2.20
N HIS A 60 23.89 7.05 0.87
CA HIS A 60 24.94 7.67 0.06
C HIS A 60 24.64 9.14 -0.30
N GLU A 61 23.69 9.78 0.38
CA GLU A 61 23.29 11.19 0.16
C GLU A 61 22.81 11.49 -1.28
N ILE A 62 22.35 10.47 -2.00
CA ILE A 62 21.81 10.64 -3.35
C ILE A 62 20.35 11.08 -3.26
N ASP A 63 20.00 12.21 -3.88
CA ASP A 63 18.62 12.72 -3.95
C ASP A 63 17.75 11.87 -4.91
N PHE A 64 17.32 10.71 -4.40
CA PHE A 64 16.40 9.80 -5.09
C PHE A 64 15.04 10.45 -5.38
N ARG A 65 14.60 11.44 -4.59
CA ARG A 65 13.30 12.12 -4.80
C ARG A 65 13.34 12.93 -6.10
N ARG A 66 14.46 13.58 -6.41
CA ARG A 66 14.66 14.27 -7.70
C ARG A 66 14.66 13.27 -8.87
N VAL A 67 15.41 12.17 -8.75
CA VAL A 67 15.49 11.15 -9.82
C VAL A 67 14.12 10.53 -10.12
N ILE A 68 13.38 10.12 -9.08
CA ILE A 68 12.06 9.49 -9.26
C ILE A 68 11.04 10.48 -9.83
N ARG A 69 11.10 11.77 -9.46
CA ARG A 69 10.21 12.80 -10.03
C ARG A 69 10.41 13.03 -11.53
N GLN A 70 11.60 12.76 -12.06
CA GLN A 70 11.86 12.85 -13.50
C GLN A 70 11.22 11.69 -14.27
N MET A 71 10.90 10.58 -13.58
CA MET A 71 10.21 9.46 -14.20
C MET A 71 8.72 9.77 -14.34
N ARG A 72 8.20 9.62 -15.57
CA ARG A 72 6.75 9.62 -15.83
C ARG A 72 6.14 8.29 -15.36
N ILE A 73 6.00 8.12 -14.05
CA ILE A 73 5.29 6.97 -13.48
C ILE A 73 3.79 7.22 -13.64
N GLU A 74 3.08 6.40 -14.42
CA GLU A 74 1.63 6.49 -14.46
C GLU A 74 1.03 5.89 -13.17
N PRO A 75 0.05 6.54 -12.54
CA PRO A 75 -0.64 5.96 -11.39
C PRO A 75 -1.27 4.61 -11.76
N LYS A 76 -1.10 3.60 -10.90
CA LYS A 76 -1.70 2.28 -11.14
C LYS A 76 -3.23 2.43 -11.16
N ARG A 77 -3.88 1.99 -12.25
CA ARG A 77 -5.35 2.03 -12.36
C ARG A 77 -5.99 1.43 -11.10
N PRO A 78 -6.98 2.10 -10.49
CA PRO A 78 -7.81 1.49 -9.46
C PRO A 78 -8.40 0.20 -10.03
N ARG A 79 -8.18 -0.93 -9.36
CA ARG A 79 -8.86 -2.17 -9.75
C ARG A 79 -10.34 -2.01 -9.36
N GLY A 80 -11.26 -2.27 -10.28
CA GLY A 80 -12.69 -2.38 -9.97
C GLY A 80 -13.59 -1.21 -10.38
N GLY A 81 -13.38 -0.61 -11.55
CA GLY A 81 -14.45 0.14 -12.23
C GLY A 81 -15.55 -0.78 -12.82
N GLY A 82 -15.75 -1.95 -12.23
CA GLY A 82 -16.93 -2.76 -12.52
C GLY A 82 -18.09 -2.13 -11.77
N VAL A 83 -19.09 -1.65 -12.51
CA VAL A 83 -20.40 -1.38 -11.94
C VAL A 83 -20.85 -2.67 -11.27
N PHE A 84 -20.77 -2.75 -9.95
CA PHE A 84 -21.49 -3.78 -9.22
C PHE A 84 -22.96 -3.39 -9.35
N PRO A 85 -23.80 -4.11 -10.12
CA PRO A 85 -25.24 -3.88 -10.01
C PRO A 85 -25.60 -4.07 -8.54
N ALA A 86 -26.31 -3.10 -7.97
CA ALA A 86 -26.73 -3.16 -6.59
C ALA A 86 -27.43 -4.51 -6.36
N ALA A 87 -26.80 -5.39 -5.57
CA ALA A 87 -27.45 -6.61 -5.13
C ALA A 87 -28.63 -6.19 -4.26
N ASP A 88 -29.84 -6.44 -4.76
CA ASP A 88 -31.08 -6.32 -4.01
C ASP A 88 -30.92 -7.07 -2.68
N LYS A 89 -30.85 -6.34 -1.57
CA LYS A 89 -30.90 -6.96 -0.24
C LYS A 89 -32.36 -7.38 0.01
N PRO A 90 -32.65 -8.67 0.25
CA PRO A 90 -33.97 -9.04 0.72
C PRO A 90 -34.19 -8.45 2.12
N ARG A 91 -35.24 -7.63 2.22
CA ARG A 91 -35.74 -6.98 3.43
C ARG A 91 -36.13 -8.05 4.46
N SER A 92 -35.40 -8.15 5.57
CA SER A 92 -35.85 -9.01 6.68
C SER A 92 -37.16 -8.44 7.25
N ARG A 93 -38.21 -9.27 7.21
CA ARG A 93 -39.49 -8.98 7.85
C ARG A 93 -39.29 -8.95 9.36
N LYS A 94 -39.66 -7.84 9.97
CA LYS A 94 -39.80 -7.65 11.42
C LYS A 94 -41.04 -8.44 11.86
N THR A 95 -40.87 -9.58 12.54
CA THR A 95 -41.97 -10.23 13.25
C THR A 95 -42.15 -9.58 14.62
N THR A 96 -43.16 -8.74 14.71
CA THR A 96 -43.84 -8.37 15.96
C THR A 96 -44.45 -9.63 16.57
N LYS A 97 -44.06 -9.98 17.79
CA LYS A 97 -44.83 -10.90 18.63
C LYS A 97 -45.49 -10.06 19.72
N THR A 98 -46.79 -9.87 19.56
CA THR A 98 -47.72 -9.35 20.57
C THR A 98 -48.17 -10.51 21.45
N ASP A 99 -48.33 -10.20 22.74
CA ASP A 99 -48.77 -11.05 23.83
C ASP A 99 -50.10 -11.80 23.56
N ALA A 100 -50.18 -13.01 24.14
CA ALA A 100 -51.40 -13.68 24.59
C ALA A 100 -51.03 -14.67 25.69
#